data_AF-A0A6P0KKV4-F1
#
_entry.id   AF-A0A6P0KKV4-F1
#
_cell.length_a   1.000
_cell.length_b   1.000
_cell.length_c   1.000
_cell.angle_alpha   90.00
_cell.angle_beta   90.00
_cell.angle_gamma   90.00
#
_symmetry.space_group_name_H-M   'P 1'
#
loop_
_entity.id
_entity.type
_entity.pdbx_description
1 polymer ?
#
loop_
_entity_poly.entity_id
_entity_poly.type
_entity_poly.pdbx_seq_one_letter_code
_entity_poly.pdbx_strand_id
1 'polypeptide(L)'
;MKRFFRPLKAIFAFLMAVQLFLMVSPAAIAQEMPAVIAPDSICTQDYNPCGNSSICACPDGYEYDANVGYCLIDDIYQATSRGFDAISVKSSCSIQAIPLGPCTKDINPLGYPSACLCPAISEYNQLFGQCVLPLAG
;
A
#
# COMPACT_ATOMS: atom_id res chain seq x y z
N MET A 1 -26.82 51.70 -45.20
CA MET A 1 -26.15 51.41 -43.90
C MET A 1 -26.42 49.96 -43.49
N LYS A 2 -25.59 48.98 -43.90
CA LYS A 2 -25.72 47.56 -43.46
C LYS A 2 -24.37 46.84 -43.49
N ARG A 3 -23.38 47.27 -42.70
CA ARG A 3 -22.11 46.54 -42.53
C ARG A 3 -21.46 46.89 -41.20
N PHE A 4 -21.86 46.30 -40.06
CA PHE A 4 -21.02 46.41 -38.84
C PHE A 4 -21.24 45.31 -37.76
N PHE A 5 -22.16 44.35 -37.90
CA PHE A 5 -22.57 43.48 -36.79
C PHE A 5 -22.07 42.02 -36.82
N ARG A 6 -21.05 41.67 -37.61
CA ARG A 6 -20.58 40.27 -37.73
C ARG A 6 -19.44 39.79 -36.80
N PRO A 7 -18.50 40.61 -36.28
CA PRO A 7 -17.32 40.04 -35.60
C PRO A 7 -17.62 39.56 -34.17
N LEU A 8 -18.65 40.10 -33.50
CA LEU A 8 -18.92 39.82 -32.08
C LEU A 8 -19.43 38.39 -31.83
N LYS A 9 -20.19 37.80 -32.76
CA LYS A 9 -20.69 36.42 -32.65
C LYS A 9 -19.58 35.38 -32.80
N ALA A 10 -18.56 35.67 -33.63
CA ALA A 10 -17.44 34.76 -33.85
C ALA A 10 -16.52 34.68 -32.63
N ILE A 11 -16.28 35.82 -31.97
CA ILE A 11 -15.44 35.90 -30.77
C ILE A 11 -16.10 35.15 -29.59
N PHE A 12 -17.41 35.28 -29.43
CA PHE A 12 -18.15 34.60 -28.35
C PHE A 12 -18.17 33.07 -28.53
N ALA A 13 -18.32 32.59 -29.76
CA ALA A 13 -18.26 31.16 -30.07
C ALA A 13 -16.85 30.58 -29.82
N PHE A 14 -15.80 31.35 -30.11
CA PHE A 14 -14.41 30.93 -29.88
C PHE A 14 -14.07 30.86 -28.39
N LEU A 15 -14.52 31.83 -27.59
CA LEU A 15 -14.33 31.83 -26.12
C LEU A 15 -15.05 30.67 -25.43
N MET A 16 -16.24 30.29 -25.90
CA MET A 16 -16.98 29.13 -25.35
C MET A 16 -16.31 27.80 -25.71
N ALA A 17 -15.72 27.68 -26.91
CA ALA A 17 -14.98 26.49 -27.30
C ALA A 17 -13.70 26.29 -26.46
N VAL A 18 -12.98 27.37 -26.14
CA VAL A 18 -11.76 27.31 -25.30
C VAL A 18 -12.07 26.88 -23.86
N GLN A 19 -13.22 27.27 -23.29
CA GLN A 19 -13.62 26.81 -21.94
C GLN A 19 -13.98 25.32 -21.89
N LEU A 20 -14.57 24.76 -22.97
CA LEU A 20 -14.90 23.33 -23.01
C LEU A 20 -13.65 22.43 -23.07
N PHE A 21 -12.54 22.90 -23.67
CA PHE A 21 -11.31 22.11 -23.77
C PHE A 21 -10.49 22.04 -22.47
N LEU A 22 -10.71 22.96 -21.52
CA LEU A 22 -9.96 22.98 -20.25
C LEU A 22 -10.57 22.12 -19.14
N MET A 23 -11.73 21.51 -19.34
CA MET A 23 -12.42 20.72 -18.30
C MET A 23 -12.26 19.20 -18.43
N VAL A 24 -11.53 18.71 -19.44
CA VAL A 24 -11.31 17.26 -19.64
C VAL A 24 -9.84 16.93 -19.42
N SER A 25 -9.34 17.21 -18.21
CA SER A 25 -8.10 16.61 -17.74
C SER A 25 -8.46 15.26 -17.13
N PRO A 26 -8.02 14.11 -17.70
CA PRO A 26 -8.09 12.85 -16.98
C PRO A 26 -7.21 13.01 -15.74
N ALA A 27 -7.83 13.03 -14.56
CA ALA A 27 -7.09 12.84 -13.33
C ALA A 27 -6.44 11.45 -13.43
N ALA A 28 -5.12 11.39 -13.42
CA ALA A 28 -4.41 10.13 -13.24
C ALA A 28 -4.78 9.64 -11.84
N ILE A 29 -5.67 8.65 -11.77
CA ILE A 29 -6.00 7.98 -10.51
C ILE A 29 -4.79 7.10 -10.20
N ALA A 30 -3.92 7.54 -9.30
CA ALA A 30 -2.90 6.67 -8.74
C ALA A 30 -3.62 5.48 -8.09
N GLN A 31 -3.31 4.26 -8.50
CA GLN A 31 -3.82 3.07 -7.83
C GLN A 31 -3.28 3.05 -6.40
N GLU A 32 -4.16 2.94 -5.43
CA GLU A 32 -3.77 2.81 -4.03
C GLU A 32 -3.21 1.40 -3.83
N MET A 33 -1.92 1.29 -3.52
CA MET A 33 -1.23 0.04 -3.21
C MET A 33 -0.97 -0.01 -1.71
N PRO A 34 -1.81 -0.69 -0.92
CA PRO A 34 -1.53 -0.93 0.50
C PRO A 34 -0.27 -1.79 0.69
N ALA A 35 0.47 -1.59 1.79
CA ALA A 35 1.67 -2.38 2.08
C ALA A 35 1.37 -3.85 2.43
N VAL A 36 0.18 -4.12 2.99
CA VAL A 36 -0.26 -5.44 3.40
C VAL A 36 -1.71 -5.69 3.01
N ILE A 37 -1.98 -6.81 2.36
CA ILE A 37 -3.35 -7.25 2.00
C ILE A 37 -3.60 -8.70 2.39
N ALA A 38 -4.87 -9.04 2.56
CA ALA A 38 -5.28 -10.42 2.71
C ALA A 38 -5.08 -11.18 1.39
N PRO A 39 -4.68 -12.46 1.43
CA PRO A 39 -4.62 -13.30 0.24
C PRO A 39 -6.00 -13.41 -0.40
N ASP A 40 -6.04 -13.45 -1.73
CA ASP A 40 -7.21 -13.15 -2.54
C ASP A 40 -8.09 -14.37 -2.86
N SER A 41 -7.59 -15.62 -2.82
CA SER A 41 -8.45 -16.81 -2.67
C SER A 41 -7.75 -18.16 -2.60
N ILE A 42 -6.65 -18.38 -3.33
CA ILE A 42 -6.07 -19.72 -3.45
C ILE A 42 -4.97 -19.87 -2.43
N CYS A 43 -5.29 -20.54 -1.32
CA CYS A 43 -4.31 -20.97 -0.33
C CYS A 43 -4.29 -22.50 -0.26
N THR A 44 -3.15 -23.04 0.15
CA THR A 44 -3.08 -24.45 0.55
C THR A 44 -3.86 -24.68 1.85
N GLN A 45 -4.30 -25.92 2.07
CA GLN A 45 -5.08 -26.29 3.26
C GLN A 45 -4.20 -26.62 4.48
N ASP A 46 -2.90 -26.78 4.29
CA ASP A 46 -1.96 -27.04 5.36
C ASP A 46 -1.60 -25.74 6.08
N TYR A 47 -1.55 -25.82 7.42
CA TYR A 47 -1.20 -24.71 8.28
C TYR A 47 0.23 -24.88 8.79
N ASN A 48 1.00 -23.81 8.73
CA ASN A 48 2.35 -23.75 9.27
C ASN A 48 2.32 -23.56 10.81
N PRO A 49 3.48 -23.63 11.48
CA PRO A 49 3.58 -23.40 12.93
C PRO A 49 3.06 -22.04 13.44
N CYS A 50 2.94 -21.04 12.56
CA CYS A 50 2.37 -19.72 12.87
C CYS A 50 0.83 -19.70 12.77
N GLY A 51 0.21 -20.82 12.38
CA GLY A 51 -1.25 -20.95 12.19
C GLY A 51 -1.76 -20.37 10.86
N ASN A 52 -0.86 -19.97 9.95
CA ASN A 52 -1.22 -19.44 8.64
C ASN A 52 -1.13 -20.57 7.59
N SER A 53 -1.80 -20.41 6.46
CA SER A 53 -1.60 -21.32 5.32
C SER A 53 -0.12 -21.34 4.91
N SER A 54 0.40 -22.48 4.47
CA SER A 54 1.82 -22.53 4.07
C SER A 54 2.10 -21.75 2.78
N ILE A 55 1.15 -21.73 1.85
CA ILE A 55 1.26 -21.01 0.57
C ILE A 55 -0.09 -20.38 0.25
N CYS A 56 -0.08 -19.12 -0.21
CA CYS A 56 -1.23 -18.48 -0.84
C CYS A 56 -0.81 -17.75 -2.12
N ALA A 57 -1.76 -17.60 -3.05
CA ALA A 57 -1.66 -16.65 -4.14
C ALA A 57 -1.86 -15.22 -3.61
N CYS A 58 -1.16 -14.28 -4.24
CA CYS A 58 -1.27 -12.86 -4.00
C CYS A 58 -1.50 -12.14 -5.34
N PRO A 59 -2.18 -10.98 -5.33
CA PRO A 59 -2.27 -10.10 -6.50
C PRO A 59 -0.89 -9.65 -7.01
N ASP A 60 -0.83 -9.20 -8.25
CA ASP A 60 0.40 -8.64 -8.85
C ASP A 60 0.98 -7.50 -7.98
N GLY A 61 2.30 -7.54 -7.77
CA GLY A 61 3.03 -6.59 -6.92
C GLY A 61 3.06 -6.95 -5.43
N TYR A 62 2.59 -8.15 -5.08
CA TYR A 62 2.62 -8.68 -3.72
C TYR A 62 3.18 -10.11 -3.65
N GLU A 63 3.88 -10.39 -2.57
CA GLU A 63 4.41 -11.71 -2.23
C GLU A 63 3.80 -12.22 -0.92
N TYR A 64 3.47 -13.52 -0.88
CA TYR A 64 2.91 -14.13 0.32
C TYR A 64 3.99 -14.37 1.38
N ASP A 65 3.83 -13.79 2.57
CA ASP A 65 4.66 -14.10 3.73
C ASP A 65 3.93 -15.08 4.65
N ALA A 66 4.37 -16.34 4.62
CA ALA A 66 3.82 -17.42 5.43
C ALA A 66 4.02 -17.19 6.95
N ASN A 67 5.02 -16.43 7.38
CA ASN A 67 5.23 -16.13 8.79
C ASN A 67 4.09 -15.29 9.36
N VAL A 68 3.52 -14.38 8.57
CA VAL A 68 2.42 -13.51 9.02
C VAL A 68 1.06 -13.85 8.41
N GLY A 69 1.02 -14.60 7.31
CA GLY A 69 -0.22 -15.07 6.69
C GLY A 69 -0.87 -14.05 5.75
N TYR A 70 -0.10 -13.08 5.26
CA TYR A 70 -0.59 -11.99 4.41
C TYR A 70 0.30 -11.79 3.18
N CYS A 71 -0.25 -11.09 2.21
CA CYS A 71 0.46 -10.63 1.03
C CYS A 71 1.12 -9.28 1.34
N LEU A 72 2.43 -9.21 1.18
CA LEU A 72 3.26 -8.04 1.42
C LEU A 72 3.64 -7.42 0.09
N ILE A 73 3.63 -6.09 0.00
CA ILE A 73 4.07 -5.41 -1.22
C ILE A 73 5.56 -5.69 -1.50
N ASP A 74 5.90 -5.96 -2.76
CA ASP A 74 7.28 -6.27 -3.17
C ASP A 74 8.22 -5.06 -3.03
N ASP A 75 7.67 -3.86 -3.23
CA ASP A 75 8.39 -2.59 -3.20
C ASP A 75 7.67 -1.57 -2.32
N ILE A 76 8.24 -1.29 -1.15
CA ILE A 76 7.71 -0.33 -0.17
C ILE A 76 7.52 1.08 -0.76
N TYR A 77 8.27 1.47 -1.79
CA TYR A 77 8.13 2.80 -2.40
C TYR A 77 6.91 2.92 -3.32
N GLN A 78 6.30 1.80 -3.70
CA GLN A 78 5.03 1.79 -4.41
C GLN A 78 3.84 1.82 -3.45
N ALA A 79 4.07 1.62 -2.14
CA ALA A 79 3.00 1.61 -1.17
C ALA A 79 2.45 3.02 -0.90
N THR A 80 1.14 3.18 -0.95
CA THR A 80 0.43 4.44 -0.70
C THR A 80 -0.31 4.46 0.64
N SER A 81 -0.47 3.30 1.29
CA SER A 81 -1.05 3.16 2.63
C SER A 81 -0.55 1.88 3.32
N ARG A 82 -0.75 1.74 4.64
CA ARG A 82 -0.24 0.58 5.42
C ARG A 82 -0.98 -0.73 5.13
N GLY A 83 -2.18 -0.67 4.53
CA GLY A 83 -3.01 -1.86 4.35
C GLY A 83 -3.72 -2.32 5.64
N PHE A 84 -4.00 -3.62 5.75
CA PHE A 84 -4.98 -4.15 6.72
C PHE A 84 -4.69 -3.76 8.18
N ASP A 85 -5.73 -3.19 8.82
CA ASP A 85 -5.82 -2.49 10.11
C ASP A 85 -4.58 -1.66 10.51
N ALA A 86 -4.77 -0.35 10.71
CA ALA A 86 -3.68 0.62 10.97
C ALA A 86 -2.81 0.30 12.20
N ILE A 87 -3.25 -0.68 12.99
CA ILE A 87 -2.71 -1.06 14.29
C ILE A 87 -1.83 -2.32 14.20
N SER A 88 -2.14 -3.33 13.37
CA SER A 88 -1.43 -4.62 13.47
C SER A 88 -1.83 -5.73 12.48
N VAL A 89 -0.83 -6.46 11.98
CA VAL A 89 -0.98 -7.81 11.43
C VAL A 89 -1.07 -8.83 12.58
N LYS A 90 -2.10 -9.69 12.57
CA LYS A 90 -2.35 -10.68 13.63
C LYS A 90 -1.94 -12.08 13.18
N SER A 91 -0.80 -12.56 13.69
CA SER A 91 -0.35 -13.94 13.53
C SER A 91 0.39 -14.41 14.79
N SER A 92 0.43 -15.72 15.06
CA SER A 92 1.20 -16.26 16.20
C SER A 92 2.69 -16.00 16.09
N CYS A 93 3.18 -15.75 14.88
CA CYS A 93 4.57 -15.34 14.62
C CYS A 93 4.74 -13.83 14.46
N SER A 94 3.66 -13.03 14.52
CA SER A 94 3.77 -11.58 14.57
C SER A 94 3.72 -11.07 16.00
N ILE A 95 4.80 -10.44 16.43
CA ILE A 95 5.01 -9.88 17.75
C ILE A 95 5.06 -8.36 17.58
N GLN A 96 4.21 -7.64 18.31
CA GLN A 96 4.27 -6.18 18.30
C GLN A 96 5.67 -5.72 18.74
N ALA A 97 6.35 -4.97 17.86
CA ALA A 97 7.60 -4.34 18.22
C ALA A 97 7.34 -3.42 19.41
N ILE A 98 8.01 -3.68 20.54
CA ILE A 98 7.77 -2.92 21.76
C ILE A 98 8.28 -1.50 21.50
N PRO A 99 7.41 -0.46 21.49
CA PRO A 99 7.82 0.90 21.17
C PRO A 99 8.77 1.52 22.24
N LEU A 100 8.97 0.83 23.36
CA LEU A 100 9.93 1.17 24.41
C LEU A 100 11.28 0.42 24.29
N GLY A 101 11.40 -0.53 23.37
CA GLY A 101 12.70 -1.09 22.97
C GLY A 101 13.48 -0.13 22.07
N PRO A 102 14.76 -0.40 21.75
CA PRO A 102 15.54 0.46 20.87
C PRO A 102 15.09 0.29 19.41
N CYS A 103 14.02 0.99 19.05
CA CYS A 103 13.71 1.33 17.67
C CYS A 103 14.47 2.59 17.27
N THR A 104 14.78 2.71 15.99
CA THR A 104 15.34 3.94 15.45
C THR A 104 14.27 5.05 15.46
N LYS A 105 14.72 6.30 15.46
CA LYS A 105 13.81 7.47 15.47
C LYS A 105 13.32 7.84 14.08
N ASP A 106 14.04 7.44 13.04
CA ASP A 106 13.65 7.69 11.66
C ASP A 106 12.46 6.82 11.28
N ILE A 107 11.57 7.41 10.48
CA ILE A 107 10.30 6.84 10.12
C ILE A 107 10.31 6.57 8.61
N ASN A 108 9.96 5.35 8.23
CA ASN A 108 9.87 4.92 6.85
C ASN A 108 8.63 5.51 6.15
N PRO A 109 8.47 5.32 4.82
CA PRO A 109 7.34 5.86 4.06
C PRO A 109 5.95 5.44 4.59
N LEU A 110 5.89 4.32 5.31
CA LEU A 110 4.66 3.77 5.89
C LEU A 110 4.37 4.30 7.29
N GLY A 111 5.27 5.07 7.90
CA GLY A 111 5.07 5.64 9.21
C GLY A 111 5.49 4.73 10.38
N TYR A 112 6.35 3.74 10.12
CA TYR A 112 6.98 2.88 11.13
C TYR A 112 8.47 3.23 11.29
N PRO A 113 9.10 2.92 12.44
CA PRO A 113 10.55 2.96 12.55
C PRO A 113 11.24 2.21 11.42
N SER A 114 12.39 2.67 10.94
CA SER A 114 13.14 1.95 9.90
C SER A 114 13.80 0.67 10.43
N ALA A 115 14.09 0.61 11.74
CA ALA A 115 14.56 -0.60 12.40
C ALA A 115 14.10 -0.65 13.87
N CYS A 116 13.89 -1.86 14.38
CA CYS A 116 13.70 -2.13 15.80
C CYS A 116 14.51 -3.34 16.25
N LEU A 117 14.97 -3.33 17.50
CA LEU A 117 15.47 -4.53 18.13
C LEU A 117 14.29 -5.43 18.51
N CYS A 118 14.28 -6.62 17.91
CA CYS A 118 13.26 -7.62 18.15
C CYS A 118 13.69 -8.64 19.21
N PRO A 119 12.75 -9.19 20.00
CA PRO A 119 13.06 -10.18 21.03
C PRO A 119 13.44 -11.54 20.43
N ALA A 120 14.22 -12.31 21.18
CA ALA A 120 14.59 -13.68 20.84
C ALA A 120 15.17 -13.79 19.40
N ILE A 121 14.59 -14.66 18.57
CA ILE A 121 15.01 -14.90 17.18
C ILE A 121 14.14 -14.17 16.15
N SER A 122 13.28 -13.25 16.58
CA SER A 122 12.39 -12.54 15.65
C SER A 122 13.13 -11.41 14.91
N GLU A 123 12.67 -11.11 13.70
CA GLU A 123 13.22 -10.10 12.83
C GLU A 123 12.23 -8.96 12.61
N TYR A 124 12.73 -7.73 12.51
CA TYR A 124 11.85 -6.57 12.34
C TYR A 124 11.36 -6.46 10.89
N ASN A 125 10.05 -6.50 10.69
CA ASN A 125 9.42 -6.21 9.42
C ASN A 125 8.90 -4.76 9.39
N GLN A 126 9.57 -3.93 8.58
CA GLN A 126 9.28 -2.52 8.43
C GLN A 126 7.96 -2.21 7.70
N LEU A 127 7.38 -3.17 6.96
CA LEU A 127 6.16 -2.95 6.19
C LEU A 127 4.93 -2.76 7.08
N PHE A 128 4.90 -3.44 8.22
CA PHE A 128 3.80 -3.36 9.19
C PHE A 128 4.27 -3.06 10.62
N GLY A 129 5.56 -2.77 10.80
CA GLY A 129 6.13 -2.26 12.05
C GLY A 129 6.12 -3.27 13.19
N GLN A 130 6.32 -4.56 12.90
CA GLN A 130 6.27 -5.63 13.89
C GLN A 130 7.48 -6.55 13.76
N CYS A 131 7.76 -7.28 14.82
CA CYS A 131 8.76 -8.34 14.84
C CYS A 131 8.11 -9.65 14.39
N VAL A 132 8.78 -10.41 13.53
CA VAL A 132 8.26 -11.63 12.94
C VAL A 132 9.19 -12.79 13.27
N LEU A 133 8.64 -13.89 13.77
CA LEU A 133 9.39 -15.12 13.96
C LEU A 133 9.56 -15.83 12.60
N PRO A 134 10.80 -16.12 12.16
CA PRO A 134 11.00 -16.86 10.93
C PRO A 134 10.57 -18.32 11.12
N LEU A 135 9.85 -18.86 10.14
CA LEU A 135 9.64 -20.28 9.99
C LEU A 135 10.99 -20.94 9.72
N ALA A 136 11.39 -21.89 10.57
CA ALA A 136 12.58 -22.68 10.33
C ALA A 136 12.41 -23.45 9.01
N GLY A 137 13.27 -23.13 8.03
CA GLY A 137 13.35 -23.83 6.74
C GLY A 137 13.92 -25.23 6.85
#